data_AF-A0A368TFR4-F1
#
_entry.id   AF-A0A368TFR4-F1
#
_cell.length_a   1.000
_cell.length_b   1.000
_cell.length_c   1.000
_cell.angle_alpha   90.00
_cell.angle_beta   90.00
_cell.angle_gamma   90.00
#
_symmetry.space_group_name_H-M   'P 1'
#
loop_
_entity.id
_entity.type
_entity.pdbx_description
1 polymer ?
#
loop_
_entity_poly.entity_id
_entity_poly.type
_entity_poly.pdbx_seq_one_letter_code
_entity_poly.pdbx_strand_id
1 'polypeptide(L)'
;MRKKITLGDLASILENYDIVELEDVKIKGDVEIELSQSGAIPPSLIQVLQTMLNVVDKQIESTLSTRESLIQVLQPVQYVEEQKVAVFEDTKFEVAKAAWTGKIEEVTLGATTSDGGTRESTVTIGGEKSLPFYNFDSQMPHPPVISVDCFDMPIPLAKAVRGFYDDVMEDPGEWAKKNVREFGADMVTIHLISTDPMIKDTSARDAAKTVEDVLQAVKVPIVIGGSGNPDKDPAVLEAAAEAAAGERCLIASANLNMDYERIAKAAQDNGHVILSWTQLDINAQKTLNRYLFKLGVPREDIVIDPTTAALGYGLDYAFTNIERMKIAALKGDTDLAFPISCGVTNAWGARESWMKDSPLAEDSDWGPAAYRGPLYEIITGLTLGIAGGDLFMMMHPEAAAAIKRVTQMLFGADTDGAKGENVGEWVTWEDNK
;
A
#
# COMPACT_ATOMS: atom_id res chain seq x y z
N MET A 1 55.43 -32.54 -5.29
CA MET A 1 54.35 -33.51 -5.62
C MET A 1 53.03 -32.82 -5.34
N ARG A 2 52.15 -32.61 -6.33
CA ARG A 2 50.81 -32.07 -6.10
C ARG A 2 50.01 -33.11 -5.31
N LYS A 3 49.42 -32.75 -4.16
CA LYS A 3 48.56 -33.64 -3.37
C LYS A 3 47.31 -33.95 -4.19
N LYS A 4 47.07 -35.22 -4.52
CA LYS A 4 45.78 -35.68 -5.04
C LYS A 4 44.81 -35.75 -3.85
N ILE A 5 43.65 -35.11 -3.96
CA ILE A 5 42.58 -35.13 -2.97
C ILE A 5 41.38 -35.77 -3.67
N THR A 6 40.74 -36.76 -3.05
CA THR A 6 39.54 -37.39 -3.61
C THR A 6 38.28 -36.60 -3.23
N LEU A 7 37.16 -36.84 -3.93
CA LEU A 7 35.88 -36.23 -3.60
C LEU A 7 35.40 -36.56 -2.16
N GLY A 8 35.72 -37.76 -1.67
CA GLY A 8 35.41 -38.17 -0.29
C GLY A 8 36.24 -37.42 0.77
N ASP A 9 37.50 -37.11 0.46
CA ASP A 9 38.35 -36.30 1.35
C ASP A 9 37.85 -34.86 1.44
N LEU A 10 37.36 -34.30 0.32
CA LEU A 10 36.78 -32.96 0.29
C LEU A 10 35.50 -32.87 1.10
N ALA A 11 34.59 -33.86 0.98
CA ALA A 11 33.37 -33.91 1.77
C ALA A 11 33.65 -33.99 3.28
N SER A 12 34.64 -34.80 3.67
CA SER A 12 35.07 -34.92 5.07
C SER A 12 35.66 -33.62 5.61
N ILE A 13 36.34 -32.83 4.78
CA ILE A 13 36.85 -31.51 5.17
C ILE A 13 35.67 -30.55 5.40
N LEU A 14 34.68 -30.52 4.50
CA LEU A 14 33.53 -29.60 4.62
C LEU A 14 32.67 -29.92 5.86
N GLU A 15 32.43 -31.19 6.16
CA GLU A 15 31.73 -31.62 7.39
C GLU A 15 32.48 -31.21 8.65
N ASN A 16 33.81 -31.31 8.67
CA ASN A 16 34.60 -30.90 9.85
C ASN A 16 34.54 -29.40 10.17
N TYR A 17 34.08 -28.58 9.23
CA TYR A 17 33.89 -27.13 9.41
C TYR A 17 32.41 -26.70 9.43
N ASP A 18 31.46 -27.66 9.52
CA ASP A 18 30.01 -27.42 9.54
C ASP A 18 29.51 -26.57 8.35
N ILE A 19 30.16 -26.70 7.20
CA ILE A 19 29.80 -25.98 5.98
C ILE A 19 28.71 -26.77 5.24
N VAL A 20 27.49 -26.23 5.22
CA VAL A 20 26.31 -26.88 4.64
C VAL A 20 26.16 -26.60 3.12
N GLU A 21 26.68 -25.47 2.63
CA GLU A 21 26.62 -25.09 1.22
C GLU A 21 27.83 -24.24 0.81
N LEU A 22 28.25 -24.33 -0.47
CA LEU A 22 29.33 -23.55 -1.05
C LEU A 22 28.77 -22.67 -2.19
N GLU A 23 28.65 -21.38 -1.94
CA GLU A 23 28.32 -20.39 -2.98
C GLU A 23 29.60 -19.69 -3.49
N ASP A 24 29.69 -19.48 -4.81
CA ASP A 24 30.76 -18.73 -5.51
C ASP A 24 32.22 -19.23 -5.33
N VAL A 25 32.43 -20.52 -5.07
CA VAL A 25 33.78 -21.10 -4.93
C VAL A 25 34.41 -21.49 -6.27
N LYS A 26 35.61 -20.96 -6.57
CA LYS A 26 36.42 -21.36 -7.74
C LYS A 26 37.54 -22.33 -7.34
N ILE A 27 37.38 -23.61 -7.70
CA ILE A 27 38.40 -24.64 -7.49
C ILE A 27 39.38 -24.63 -8.68
N LYS A 28 40.70 -24.48 -8.41
CA LYS A 28 41.75 -24.55 -9.43
C LYS A 28 42.58 -25.83 -9.25
N GLY A 29 42.48 -26.76 -10.20
CA GLY A 29 43.28 -27.98 -10.25
C GLY A 29 42.93 -28.86 -11.46
N ASP A 30 43.80 -29.81 -11.79
CA ASP A 30 43.54 -30.81 -12.83
C ASP A 30 42.57 -31.86 -12.26
N VAL A 31 41.37 -31.98 -12.82
CA VAL A 31 40.32 -32.90 -12.35
C VAL A 31 40.31 -34.15 -13.22
N GLU A 32 40.57 -35.32 -12.64
CA GLU A 32 40.39 -36.63 -13.29
C GLU A 32 39.17 -37.32 -12.68
N ILE A 33 38.16 -37.66 -13.50
CA ILE A 33 36.96 -38.39 -13.08
C ILE A 33 36.97 -39.77 -13.76
N GLU A 34 37.21 -40.85 -13.00
CA GLU A 34 37.05 -42.23 -13.48
C GLU A 34 35.62 -42.72 -13.20
N LEU A 35 34.83 -42.94 -14.25
CA LEU A 35 33.49 -43.52 -14.16
C LEU A 35 33.57 -45.05 -14.31
N SER A 36 33.47 -45.78 -13.20
CA SER A 36 33.34 -47.24 -13.24
C SER A 36 31.89 -47.65 -13.55
N GLN A 37 31.69 -48.48 -14.57
CA GLN A 37 30.39 -49.07 -14.91
C GLN A 37 30.03 -50.19 -13.92
N SER A 38 29.73 -49.84 -12.68
CA SER A 38 29.11 -50.76 -11.74
C SER A 38 28.43 -50.00 -10.60
N GLY A 39 27.19 -49.56 -10.83
CA GLY A 39 26.33 -49.00 -9.79
C GLY A 39 25.39 -47.92 -10.31
N ALA A 40 24.09 -48.11 -10.07
CA ALA A 40 22.94 -47.26 -10.40
C ALA A 40 23.21 -45.75 -10.60
N ILE A 41 23.36 -45.33 -11.87
CA ILE A 41 23.18 -43.93 -12.30
C ILE A 41 22.18 -43.93 -13.47
N PRO A 42 21.09 -43.15 -13.42
CA PRO A 42 20.13 -43.04 -14.51
C PRO A 42 20.79 -42.55 -15.81
N PRO A 43 20.41 -43.07 -16.99
CA PRO A 43 21.00 -42.67 -18.28
C PRO A 43 20.95 -41.15 -18.55
N SER A 44 19.96 -40.45 -17.99
CA SER A 44 19.82 -39.00 -18.09
C SER A 44 20.95 -38.22 -17.39
N LEU A 45 21.49 -38.74 -16.29
CA LEU A 45 22.62 -38.11 -15.59
C LEU A 45 23.95 -38.30 -16.33
N ILE A 46 24.11 -39.42 -17.03
CA ILE A 46 25.28 -39.68 -17.89
C ILE A 46 25.30 -38.70 -19.07
N GLN A 47 24.13 -38.43 -19.67
CA GLN A 47 23.97 -37.47 -20.75
C GLN A 47 24.31 -36.03 -20.32
N VAL A 48 23.88 -35.63 -19.12
CA VAL A 48 24.19 -34.31 -18.55
C VAL A 48 25.68 -34.18 -18.25
N LEU A 49 26.31 -35.22 -17.68
CA LEU A 49 27.77 -35.21 -17.42
C LEU A 49 28.60 -35.15 -18.71
N GLN A 50 28.21 -35.89 -19.76
CA GLN A 50 28.88 -35.81 -21.07
C GLN A 50 28.73 -34.42 -21.70
N THR A 51 27.58 -33.78 -21.52
CA THR A 51 27.34 -32.41 -22.03
C THR A 51 28.21 -31.40 -21.30
N MET A 52 28.39 -31.54 -19.98
CA MET A 52 29.28 -30.67 -19.20
C MET A 52 30.76 -30.89 -19.53
N LEU A 53 31.21 -32.14 -19.73
CA LEU A 53 32.59 -32.45 -20.13
C LEU A 53 32.94 -31.84 -21.50
N ASN A 54 32.02 -31.89 -22.47
CA ASN A 54 32.20 -31.26 -23.78
C ASN A 54 32.28 -29.72 -23.72
N VAL A 55 31.70 -29.10 -22.68
CA VAL A 55 31.80 -27.65 -22.44
C VAL A 55 33.16 -27.28 -21.84
N VAL A 56 33.72 -28.14 -20.96
CA VAL A 56 35.03 -27.94 -20.35
C VAL A 56 36.17 -28.09 -21.37
N ASP A 57 36.12 -29.09 -22.26
CA ASP A 57 37.12 -29.25 -23.33
C ASP A 57 37.16 -28.04 -24.28
N LYS A 58 36.00 -27.47 -24.62
CA LYS A 58 35.90 -26.28 -25.48
C LYS A 58 36.41 -24.99 -24.83
N GLN A 59 36.37 -24.88 -23.50
CA GLN A 59 36.88 -23.70 -22.81
C GLN A 59 38.40 -23.76 -22.57
N ILE A 60 38.99 -24.96 -22.43
CA ILE A 60 40.43 -25.12 -22.21
C ILE A 60 41.25 -24.90 -23.50
N GLU A 61 40.74 -25.29 -24.69
CA GLU A 61 41.43 -24.99 -25.96
C GLU A 61 41.48 -23.49 -26.31
N SER A 62 40.54 -22.69 -25.81
CA SER A 62 40.46 -21.26 -26.15
C SER A 62 41.44 -20.36 -25.39
N THR A 63 42.11 -20.87 -24.35
CA THR A 63 42.95 -20.05 -23.45
C THR A 63 44.45 -20.22 -23.65
N LEU A 64 44.89 -21.12 -24.52
CA LEU A 64 46.30 -21.45 -24.72
C LEU A 64 46.65 -21.66 -26.20
N SER A 65 46.26 -20.72 -27.06
CA SER A 65 46.98 -20.55 -28.32
C SER A 65 46.98 -19.10 -28.78
N THR A 66 48.20 -18.57 -28.90
CA THR A 66 48.57 -17.42 -29.72
C THR A 66 48.30 -16.01 -29.17
N ARG A 67 49.13 -15.64 -28.19
CA ARG A 67 49.60 -14.26 -27.97
C ARG A 67 50.62 -13.81 -29.05
N GLU A 68 50.74 -14.54 -30.16
CA GLU A 68 51.69 -14.31 -31.28
C GLU A 68 51.03 -14.23 -32.67
N SER A 69 49.70 -14.27 -32.78
CA SER A 69 48.98 -14.11 -34.06
C SER A 69 48.40 -12.70 -34.28
N LEU A 70 48.67 -11.75 -33.39
CA LEU A 70 48.11 -10.38 -33.42
C LEU A 70 48.59 -9.47 -34.56
N ILE A 71 49.29 -9.96 -35.59
CA ILE A 71 49.73 -9.13 -36.74
C ILE A 71 49.46 -9.79 -38.12
N GLN A 72 48.80 -10.94 -38.23
CA GLN A 72 48.52 -11.53 -39.55
C GLN A 72 47.04 -11.69 -39.88
N VAL A 73 46.67 -10.93 -40.91
CA VAL A 73 45.48 -11.03 -41.76
C VAL A 73 44.22 -10.40 -41.17
N LEU A 74 44.09 -9.08 -41.41
CA LEU A 74 42.80 -8.44 -41.68
C LEU A 74 42.17 -9.17 -42.89
N GLN A 75 41.52 -10.30 -42.66
CA GLN A 75 40.51 -10.78 -43.59
C GLN A 75 39.27 -9.89 -43.39
N PRO A 76 38.60 -9.47 -44.48
CA PRO A 76 37.30 -8.85 -44.32
C PRO A 76 36.42 -9.82 -43.55
N VAL A 77 35.81 -9.33 -42.46
CA VAL A 77 34.79 -10.08 -41.73
C VAL A 77 33.77 -10.52 -42.77
N GLN A 78 33.67 -11.83 -42.99
CA GLN A 78 32.60 -12.39 -43.79
C GLN A 78 31.34 -12.11 -42.98
N TYR A 79 30.52 -11.16 -43.44
CA TYR A 79 29.21 -10.92 -42.85
C TYR A 79 28.51 -12.28 -42.84
N VAL A 80 28.25 -12.81 -41.65
CA VAL A 80 27.27 -13.88 -41.49
C VAL A 80 26.01 -13.29 -42.11
N GLU A 81 25.49 -13.93 -43.16
CA GLU A 81 24.18 -13.57 -43.72
C GLU A 81 23.25 -13.38 -42.53
N GLU A 82 22.66 -12.19 -42.43
CA GLU A 82 21.58 -11.91 -41.48
C GLU A 82 20.67 -13.13 -41.52
N GLN A 83 20.65 -13.91 -40.42
CA GLN A 83 19.64 -14.93 -40.28
C GLN A 83 18.34 -14.15 -40.40
N LYS A 84 17.64 -14.30 -41.54
CA LYS A 84 16.33 -13.71 -41.74
C LYS A 84 15.54 -14.09 -40.52
N VAL A 85 15.31 -13.11 -39.65
CA VAL A 85 14.51 -13.26 -38.46
C VAL A 85 13.23 -13.92 -38.95
N ALA A 86 12.91 -15.08 -38.37
CA ALA A 86 11.72 -15.82 -38.74
C ALA A 86 10.57 -14.81 -38.79
N VAL A 87 9.83 -14.79 -39.91
CA VAL A 87 8.68 -13.92 -40.10
C VAL A 87 7.83 -14.04 -38.83
N PHE A 88 7.77 -12.98 -38.03
CA PHE A 88 6.98 -12.98 -36.82
C PHE A 88 5.54 -13.28 -37.24
N GLU A 89 4.93 -14.30 -36.65
CA GLU A 89 3.50 -14.51 -36.83
C GLU A 89 2.78 -13.28 -36.30
N ASP A 90 1.99 -12.63 -37.15
CA ASP A 90 1.14 -11.50 -36.78
C ASP A 90 0.07 -12.00 -35.79
N THR A 91 0.46 -12.03 -34.52
CA THR A 91 -0.36 -12.51 -33.41
C THR A 91 -0.73 -11.32 -32.55
N LYS A 92 -2.02 -11.01 -32.52
CA LYS A 92 -2.54 -9.95 -31.66
C LYS A 92 -2.49 -10.42 -30.20
N PHE A 93 -1.75 -9.69 -29.37
CA PHE A 93 -1.80 -9.86 -27.92
C PHE A 93 -3.10 -9.24 -27.38
N GLU A 94 -3.92 -10.02 -26.69
CA GLU A 94 -5.09 -9.54 -25.95
C GLU A 94 -4.98 -9.99 -24.50
N VAL A 95 -5.12 -9.05 -23.56
CA VAL A 95 -5.14 -9.37 -22.12
C VAL A 95 -6.50 -9.99 -21.79
N ALA A 96 -6.48 -11.18 -21.18
CA ALA A 96 -7.69 -11.81 -20.69
C ALA A 96 -8.30 -10.96 -19.56
N LYS A 97 -9.55 -10.54 -19.74
CA LYS A 97 -10.28 -9.76 -18.73
C LYS A 97 -10.94 -10.67 -17.71
N ALA A 98 -10.85 -10.30 -16.43
CA ALA A 98 -11.59 -11.00 -15.39
C ALA A 98 -13.08 -10.60 -15.41
N ALA A 99 -13.97 -11.58 -15.20
CA ALA A 99 -15.40 -11.33 -15.09
C ALA A 99 -15.80 -11.15 -13.63
N TRP A 100 -16.08 -9.90 -13.24
CA TRP A 100 -16.62 -9.53 -11.93
C TRP A 100 -18.12 -9.29 -12.03
N THR A 101 -18.89 -9.78 -11.07
CA THR A 101 -20.36 -9.64 -11.04
C THR A 101 -20.83 -8.62 -10.02
N GLY A 102 -20.03 -8.37 -8.99
CA GLY A 102 -20.27 -7.34 -7.99
C GLY A 102 -19.68 -5.99 -8.38
N LYS A 103 -19.99 -5.00 -7.56
CA LYS A 103 -19.45 -3.64 -7.59
C LYS A 103 -19.29 -3.14 -6.17
N ILE A 104 -18.38 -2.21 -5.95
CA ILE A 104 -18.30 -1.47 -4.68
C ILE A 104 -19.37 -0.36 -4.71
N GLU A 105 -19.98 -0.07 -3.56
CA GLU A 105 -20.85 1.10 -3.44
C GLU A 105 -20.06 2.38 -3.66
N GLU A 106 -20.76 3.42 -4.09
CA GLU A 106 -20.20 4.76 -4.26
C GLU A 106 -20.67 5.62 -3.09
N VAL A 107 -19.73 6.25 -2.38
CA VAL A 107 -20.01 7.07 -1.20
C VAL A 107 -19.48 8.47 -1.43
N THR A 108 -20.36 9.46 -1.33
CA THR A 108 -20.02 10.88 -1.46
C THR A 108 -19.96 11.54 -0.08
N LEU A 109 -18.84 12.19 0.18
CA LEU A 109 -18.47 12.90 1.40
C LEU A 109 -18.48 14.41 1.15
N GLY A 110 -18.99 15.16 2.13
CA GLY A 110 -19.22 16.58 2.02
C GLY A 110 -20.54 16.91 1.31
N ALA A 111 -21.08 18.08 1.63
CA ALA A 111 -22.27 18.64 1.00
C ALA A 111 -22.02 20.10 0.64
N THR A 112 -22.31 20.46 -0.61
CA THR A 112 -22.21 21.85 -1.05
C THR A 112 -23.47 22.63 -0.69
N THR A 113 -23.50 23.92 -0.99
CA THR A 113 -24.70 24.74 -0.79
C THR A 113 -25.92 24.23 -1.56
N SER A 114 -25.75 23.57 -2.71
CA SER A 114 -26.89 22.95 -3.41
C SER A 114 -27.45 21.71 -2.72
N ASP A 115 -26.64 21.07 -1.87
CA ASP A 115 -26.98 19.84 -1.14
C ASP A 115 -27.38 20.12 0.32
N GLY A 116 -27.34 21.39 0.74
CA GLY A 116 -27.68 21.84 2.09
C GLY A 116 -26.49 21.98 3.06
N GLY A 117 -25.26 21.77 2.60
CA GLY A 117 -24.04 21.97 3.38
C GLY A 117 -23.28 23.24 3.02
N THR A 118 -22.05 23.37 3.52
CA THR A 118 -21.22 24.57 3.33
C THR A 118 -19.84 24.29 2.72
N ARG A 119 -19.62 23.05 2.25
CA ARG A 119 -18.39 22.68 1.52
C ARG A 119 -18.35 23.34 0.14
N GLU A 120 -17.14 23.58 -0.37
CA GLU A 120 -16.96 24.07 -1.76
C GLU A 120 -16.97 22.94 -2.78
N SER A 121 -16.59 21.75 -2.35
CA SER A 121 -16.56 20.55 -3.18
C SER A 121 -16.90 19.31 -2.36
N THR A 122 -17.34 18.27 -3.05
CA THR A 122 -17.52 16.93 -2.48
C THR A 122 -16.38 16.03 -2.92
N VAL A 123 -16.22 14.92 -2.21
CA VAL A 123 -15.30 13.84 -2.57
C VAL A 123 -16.10 12.56 -2.66
N THR A 124 -15.91 11.79 -3.72
CA THR A 124 -16.61 10.51 -3.91
C THR A 124 -15.58 9.39 -3.99
N ILE A 125 -15.84 8.29 -3.29
CA ILE A 125 -14.98 7.09 -3.25
C ILE A 125 -15.78 5.82 -3.55
N GLY A 126 -15.10 4.77 -3.98
CA GLY A 126 -15.72 3.50 -4.33
C GLY A 126 -16.20 3.41 -5.77
N GLY A 127 -17.21 2.56 -6.02
CA GLY A 127 -17.76 2.32 -7.35
C GLY A 127 -16.95 1.37 -8.23
N GLU A 128 -15.86 0.78 -7.72
CA GLU A 128 -15.01 -0.12 -8.50
C GLU A 128 -15.76 -1.38 -8.95
N LYS A 129 -15.40 -1.89 -10.14
CA LYS A 129 -15.93 -3.12 -10.75
C LYS A 129 -14.82 -4.12 -11.13
N SER A 130 -13.61 -3.84 -10.69
CA SER A 130 -12.41 -4.64 -10.90
C SER A 130 -11.48 -4.45 -9.70
N LEU A 131 -10.36 -5.20 -9.70
CA LEU A 131 -9.32 -5.03 -8.69
C LEU A 131 -8.67 -3.64 -8.77
N PRO A 132 -8.05 -3.17 -7.67
CA PRO A 132 -7.46 -1.83 -7.60
C PRO A 132 -6.47 -1.60 -8.74
N PHE A 133 -6.66 -0.50 -9.48
CA PHE A 133 -5.84 -0.08 -10.61
C PHE A 133 -5.83 -1.02 -11.82
N TYR A 134 -6.70 -2.04 -11.88
CA TYR A 134 -6.86 -2.91 -13.05
C TYR A 134 -7.76 -2.23 -14.09
N ASN A 135 -7.35 -1.05 -14.55
CA ASN A 135 -8.09 -0.21 -15.48
C ASN A 135 -8.30 -0.89 -16.85
N PHE A 136 -7.50 -1.90 -17.19
CA PHE A 136 -7.71 -2.74 -18.38
C PHE A 136 -8.96 -3.63 -18.27
N ASP A 137 -9.33 -4.07 -17.06
CA ASP A 137 -10.56 -4.84 -16.81
C ASP A 137 -11.77 -3.91 -16.82
N SER A 138 -11.75 -2.92 -15.93
CA SER A 138 -12.73 -1.85 -15.81
C SER A 138 -12.05 -0.60 -15.28
N GLN A 139 -12.34 0.54 -15.89
CA GLN A 139 -11.85 1.84 -15.41
C GLN A 139 -12.38 2.10 -13.98
N MET A 140 -11.49 2.48 -13.07
CA MET A 140 -11.89 2.99 -11.75
C MET A 140 -12.63 4.32 -11.91
N PRO A 141 -13.80 4.51 -11.25
CA PRO A 141 -14.56 5.75 -11.39
C PRO A 141 -13.97 6.90 -10.57
N HIS A 142 -13.40 6.60 -9.40
CA HIS A 142 -12.83 7.59 -8.48
C HIS A 142 -11.43 7.18 -8.04
N PRO A 143 -10.49 8.13 -7.89
CA PRO A 143 -9.17 7.84 -7.36
C PRO A 143 -9.21 7.70 -5.83
N PRO A 144 -8.22 7.03 -5.22
CA PRO A 144 -8.06 7.06 -3.77
C PRO A 144 -7.80 8.47 -3.23
N VAL A 145 -8.31 8.75 -2.04
CA VAL A 145 -8.40 10.09 -1.42
C VAL A 145 -7.48 10.19 -0.21
N ILE A 146 -6.87 11.36 -0.01
CA ILE A 146 -6.05 11.64 1.17
C ILE A 146 -6.76 12.58 2.15
N SER A 147 -7.02 12.10 3.35
CA SER A 147 -7.39 12.91 4.51
C SER A 147 -6.18 13.15 5.39
N VAL A 148 -5.93 14.40 5.78
CA VAL A 148 -4.79 14.73 6.66
C VAL A 148 -5.29 15.08 8.07
N ASP A 149 -4.68 14.42 9.06
CA ASP A 149 -5.04 14.52 10.47
C ASP A 149 -4.73 15.89 11.08
N CYS A 150 -5.65 16.38 11.90
CA CYS A 150 -5.45 17.42 12.90
C CYS A 150 -6.13 17.02 14.22
N PHE A 151 -5.82 17.74 15.30
CA PHE A 151 -6.21 17.37 16.66
C PHE A 151 -6.88 18.53 17.37
N ASP A 152 -7.82 18.24 18.27
CA ASP A 152 -8.52 19.24 19.08
C ASP A 152 -7.67 19.82 20.23
N MET A 153 -6.49 19.27 20.45
CA MET A 153 -5.47 19.76 21.36
C MET A 153 -4.07 19.37 20.87
N PRO A 154 -3.02 20.06 21.32
CA PRO A 154 -1.65 19.62 21.06
C PRO A 154 -1.40 18.22 21.62
N ILE A 155 -0.86 17.34 20.79
CA ILE A 155 -0.45 15.99 21.18
C ILE A 155 1.05 15.78 20.95
N PRO A 156 1.71 14.87 21.69
CA PRO A 156 3.08 14.49 21.37
C PRO A 156 3.16 13.84 19.99
N LEU A 157 3.94 14.44 19.08
CA LEU A 157 4.20 13.92 17.75
C LEU A 157 5.68 13.62 17.55
N ALA A 158 5.98 12.62 16.72
CA ALA A 158 7.32 12.35 16.25
C ALA A 158 7.92 13.61 15.61
N LYS A 159 9.21 13.89 15.85
CA LYS A 159 9.84 15.13 15.36
C LYS A 159 9.72 15.30 13.83
N ALA A 160 9.76 14.21 13.09
CA ALA A 160 9.61 14.20 11.63
C ALA A 160 8.26 14.78 11.19
N VAL A 161 7.19 14.50 11.94
CA VAL A 161 5.84 15.06 11.69
C VAL A 161 5.72 16.45 12.31
N ARG A 162 6.07 16.57 13.59
CA ARG A 162 5.82 17.76 14.41
C ARG A 162 6.37 19.05 13.78
N GLY A 163 7.54 18.97 13.13
CA GLY A 163 8.17 20.13 12.51
C GLY A 163 7.34 20.82 11.43
N PHE A 164 6.33 20.15 10.86
CA PHE A 164 5.41 20.74 9.89
C PHE A 164 4.27 21.54 10.55
N TYR A 165 4.02 21.33 11.84
CA TYR A 165 2.82 21.81 12.52
C TYR A 165 3.10 22.69 13.74
N ASP A 166 4.37 22.88 14.16
CA ASP A 166 4.76 23.60 15.39
C ASP A 166 4.08 24.98 15.56
N ASP A 167 3.70 25.65 14.47
CA ASP A 167 3.02 26.95 14.42
C ASP A 167 1.49 26.91 14.56
N VAL A 168 0.86 25.74 14.42
CA VAL A 168 -0.61 25.58 14.39
C VAL A 168 -1.17 24.56 15.39
N MET A 169 -0.33 23.81 16.11
CA MET A 169 -0.80 22.73 17.00
C MET A 169 -1.78 23.15 18.13
N GLU A 170 -1.82 24.44 18.45
CA GLU A 170 -2.71 25.01 19.48
C GLU A 170 -4.07 25.45 18.93
N ASP A 171 -4.26 25.47 17.60
CA ASP A 171 -5.50 25.91 16.95
C ASP A 171 -5.93 24.87 15.90
N PRO A 172 -6.96 24.05 16.21
CA PRO A 172 -7.44 23.00 15.30
C PRO A 172 -7.91 23.54 13.94
N GLY A 173 -8.45 24.76 13.90
CA GLY A 173 -8.90 25.41 12.68
C GLY A 173 -7.74 25.85 11.80
N GLU A 174 -6.71 26.48 12.36
CA GLU A 174 -5.49 26.83 11.62
C GLU A 174 -4.71 25.57 11.20
N TRP A 175 -4.70 24.53 12.03
CA TRP A 175 -4.12 23.23 11.66
C TRP A 175 -4.84 22.64 10.44
N ALA A 176 -6.18 22.57 10.47
CA ALA A 176 -6.98 22.11 9.34
C ALA A 176 -6.74 22.97 8.07
N LYS A 177 -6.68 24.31 8.21
CA LYS A 177 -6.35 25.21 7.09
C LYS A 177 -4.98 24.90 6.51
N LYS A 178 -3.98 24.64 7.34
CA LYS A 178 -2.63 24.30 6.90
C LYS A 178 -2.63 22.99 6.11
N ASN A 179 -3.33 21.96 6.60
CA ASN A 179 -3.51 20.69 5.90
C ASN A 179 -4.03 20.87 4.46
N VAL A 180 -5.02 21.74 4.29
CA VAL A 180 -5.60 22.01 2.96
C VAL A 180 -4.69 22.91 2.13
N ARG A 181 -4.28 24.07 2.66
CA ARG A 181 -3.63 25.13 1.88
C ARG A 181 -2.18 24.82 1.52
N GLU A 182 -1.44 24.22 2.44
CA GLU A 182 -0.01 23.96 2.24
C GLU A 182 0.24 22.52 1.79
N PHE A 183 -0.55 21.56 2.29
CA PHE A 183 -0.31 20.13 2.05
C PHE A 183 -1.27 19.49 1.04
N GLY A 184 -2.26 20.24 0.54
CA GLY A 184 -3.13 19.80 -0.55
C GLY A 184 -4.02 18.61 -0.18
N ALA A 185 -4.43 18.53 1.09
CA ALA A 185 -5.33 17.50 1.58
C ALA A 185 -6.69 17.54 0.85
N ASP A 186 -7.18 16.38 0.41
CA ASP A 186 -8.51 16.26 -0.21
C ASP A 186 -9.62 16.36 0.84
N MET A 187 -9.29 15.92 2.06
CA MET A 187 -10.14 15.95 3.25
C MET A 187 -9.31 16.27 4.49
N VAL A 188 -9.97 16.61 5.59
CA VAL A 188 -9.33 16.74 6.91
C VAL A 188 -9.96 15.76 7.89
N THR A 189 -9.14 15.08 8.68
CA THR A 189 -9.60 14.27 9.82
C THR A 189 -9.35 15.07 11.10
N ILE A 190 -10.41 15.42 11.84
CA ILE A 190 -10.27 16.00 13.18
C ILE A 190 -10.41 14.89 14.22
N HIS A 191 -9.37 14.69 15.03
CA HIS A 191 -9.38 13.77 16.17
C HIS A 191 -9.66 14.52 17.47
N LEU A 192 -10.78 14.18 18.12
CA LEU A 192 -11.23 14.78 19.38
C LEU A 192 -10.56 14.11 20.60
N ILE A 193 -9.23 14.02 20.59
CA ILE A 193 -8.43 13.29 21.60
C ILE A 193 -8.63 13.88 23.00
N SER A 194 -8.89 15.17 23.12
CA SER A 194 -9.10 15.81 24.41
C SER A 194 -10.32 15.30 25.17
N THR A 195 -11.25 14.58 24.51
CA THR A 195 -12.41 14.00 25.19
C THR A 195 -12.09 12.77 26.03
N ASP A 196 -10.91 12.15 25.87
CA ASP A 196 -10.52 11.01 26.68
C ASP A 196 -10.57 11.39 28.18
N PRO A 197 -11.35 10.65 29.01
CA PRO A 197 -11.43 10.86 30.45
C PRO A 197 -10.07 10.81 31.18
N MET A 198 -9.07 10.15 30.59
CA MET A 198 -7.72 10.02 31.14
C MET A 198 -6.76 11.14 30.69
N ILE A 199 -7.17 11.99 29.74
CA ILE A 199 -6.36 13.09 29.20
C ILE A 199 -6.88 14.44 29.70
N LYS A 200 -8.01 14.91 29.17
CA LYS A 200 -8.60 16.23 29.52
C LYS A 200 -10.09 16.14 29.83
N ASP A 201 -10.75 15.02 29.50
CA ASP A 201 -12.18 14.80 29.70
C ASP A 201 -13.05 15.94 29.14
N THR A 202 -12.65 16.53 28.02
CA THR A 202 -13.42 17.60 27.35
C THR A 202 -14.87 17.13 27.14
N SER A 203 -15.82 18.03 27.40
CA SER A 203 -17.24 17.71 27.27
C SER A 203 -17.63 17.52 25.80
N ALA A 204 -18.63 16.68 25.53
CA ALA A 204 -19.17 16.49 24.17
C ALA A 204 -19.58 17.81 23.50
N ARG A 205 -20.18 18.72 24.27
CA ARG A 205 -20.56 20.06 23.79
C ARG A 205 -19.36 20.91 23.37
N ASP A 206 -18.27 20.85 24.12
CA ASP A 206 -17.10 21.66 23.79
C ASP A 206 -16.29 21.04 22.65
N ALA A 207 -16.25 19.71 22.55
CA ALA A 207 -15.70 19.00 21.40
C ALA A 207 -16.47 19.31 20.10
N ALA A 208 -17.81 19.39 20.19
CA ALA A 208 -18.65 19.78 19.06
C ALA A 208 -18.34 21.20 18.54
N LYS A 209 -18.00 22.15 19.43
CA LYS A 209 -17.55 23.49 19.00
C LYS A 209 -16.25 23.44 18.21
N THR A 210 -15.30 22.59 18.61
CA THR A 210 -14.07 22.39 17.82
C THR A 210 -14.39 21.89 16.41
N VAL A 211 -15.40 21.01 16.27
CA VAL A 211 -15.88 20.58 14.95
C VAL A 211 -16.46 21.75 14.15
N GLU A 212 -17.28 22.61 14.76
CA GLU A 212 -17.78 23.84 14.12
C GLU A 212 -16.64 24.76 13.65
N ASP A 213 -15.62 24.95 14.49
CA ASP A 213 -14.46 25.78 14.18
C ASP A 213 -13.69 25.22 12.96
N VAL A 214 -13.46 23.91 12.91
CA VAL A 214 -12.84 23.23 11.75
C VAL A 214 -13.72 23.34 10.50
N LEU A 215 -15.04 23.11 10.62
CA LEU A 215 -15.98 23.24 9.52
C LEU A 215 -16.00 24.65 8.93
N GLN A 216 -15.84 25.68 9.76
CA GLN A 216 -15.74 27.08 9.31
C GLN A 216 -14.36 27.39 8.69
N ALA A 217 -13.31 26.74 9.20
CA ALA A 217 -11.94 26.96 8.80
C ALA A 217 -11.61 26.41 7.40
N VAL A 218 -12.17 25.25 7.05
CA VAL A 218 -11.90 24.56 5.77
C VAL A 218 -13.16 24.32 4.94
N LYS A 219 -12.97 24.17 3.63
CA LYS A 219 -14.04 23.99 2.65
C LYS A 219 -14.11 22.60 2.03
N VAL A 220 -13.12 21.76 2.33
CA VAL A 220 -13.11 20.34 1.98
C VAL A 220 -14.02 19.54 2.92
N PRO A 221 -14.45 18.32 2.54
CA PRO A 221 -15.12 17.40 3.44
C PRO A 221 -14.24 17.03 4.64
N ILE A 222 -14.87 16.66 5.77
CA ILE A 222 -14.15 16.27 6.98
C ILE A 222 -14.58 14.91 7.52
N VAL A 223 -13.62 14.24 8.16
CA VAL A 223 -13.83 13.07 9.01
C VAL A 223 -13.77 13.53 10.47
N ILE A 224 -14.72 13.08 11.29
CA ILE A 224 -14.79 13.42 12.72
C ILE A 224 -14.51 12.15 13.53
N GLY A 225 -13.36 12.13 14.18
CA GLY A 225 -12.90 11.04 15.05
C GLY A 225 -13.06 11.36 16.53
N GLY A 226 -13.53 10.38 17.31
CA GLY A 226 -13.53 10.45 18.78
C GLY A 226 -12.14 10.25 19.39
N SER A 227 -12.12 10.03 20.70
CA SER A 227 -10.90 9.69 21.46
C SER A 227 -10.52 8.21 21.39
N GLY A 228 -11.43 7.34 20.93
CA GLY A 228 -11.33 5.89 20.98
C GLY A 228 -11.91 5.30 22.28
N ASN A 229 -12.45 6.12 23.18
CA ASN A 229 -13.04 5.64 24.43
C ASN A 229 -14.49 5.15 24.21
N PRO A 230 -14.79 3.85 24.43
CA PRO A 230 -16.08 3.27 24.08
C PRO A 230 -17.27 3.82 24.87
N ASP A 231 -17.02 4.35 26.08
CA ASP A 231 -18.07 4.91 26.93
C ASP A 231 -18.33 6.39 26.65
N LYS A 232 -17.28 7.12 26.26
CA LYS A 232 -17.34 8.57 26.02
C LYS A 232 -17.72 8.91 24.57
N ASP A 233 -17.13 8.21 23.61
CA ASP A 233 -17.23 8.53 22.18
C ASP A 233 -18.68 8.56 21.68
N PRO A 234 -19.61 7.65 22.06
CA PRO A 234 -20.99 7.73 21.57
C PRO A 234 -21.68 9.07 21.85
N ALA A 235 -21.44 9.67 23.02
CA ALA A 235 -22.00 10.97 23.36
C ALA A 235 -21.28 12.13 22.65
N VAL A 236 -19.96 12.00 22.45
CA VAL A 236 -19.15 13.01 21.75
C VAL A 236 -19.51 13.05 20.26
N LEU A 237 -19.58 11.88 19.61
CA LEU A 237 -19.89 11.75 18.19
C LEU A 237 -21.35 12.11 17.88
N GLU A 238 -22.28 11.86 18.80
CA GLU A 238 -23.65 12.38 18.69
C GLU A 238 -23.67 13.91 18.66
N ALA A 239 -23.03 14.57 19.63
CA ALA A 239 -22.98 16.03 19.67
C ALA A 239 -22.22 16.62 18.46
N ALA A 240 -21.16 15.95 18.00
CA ALA A 240 -20.41 16.38 16.83
C ALA A 240 -21.22 16.24 15.53
N ALA A 241 -21.99 15.15 15.39
CA ALA A 241 -22.92 14.96 14.28
C ALA A 241 -24.02 16.04 14.27
N GLU A 242 -24.59 16.38 15.43
CA GLU A 242 -25.59 17.45 15.55
C GLU A 242 -25.01 18.82 15.13
N ALA A 243 -23.79 19.14 15.57
CA ALA A 243 -23.12 20.39 15.22
C ALA A 243 -22.73 20.47 13.73
N ALA A 244 -22.46 19.32 13.11
CA ALA A 244 -22.10 19.20 11.70
C ALA A 244 -23.30 18.96 10.77
N ALA A 245 -24.54 19.01 11.27
CA ALA A 245 -25.73 18.56 10.53
C ALA A 245 -25.82 19.14 9.11
N GLY A 246 -26.06 18.27 8.13
CA GLY A 246 -26.14 18.64 6.72
C GLY A 246 -24.80 18.78 6.00
N GLU A 247 -23.65 18.75 6.69
CA GLU A 247 -22.32 18.84 6.06
C GLU A 247 -21.84 17.53 5.43
N ARG A 248 -22.56 16.43 5.67
CA ARG A 248 -22.26 15.08 5.16
C ARG A 248 -20.82 14.63 5.47
N CYS A 249 -20.43 14.80 6.73
CA CYS A 249 -19.16 14.33 7.28
C CYS A 249 -19.08 12.79 7.33
N LEU A 250 -17.87 12.26 7.50
CA LEU A 250 -17.64 10.87 7.90
C LEU A 250 -17.49 10.77 9.41
N ILE A 251 -18.42 10.10 10.10
CA ILE A 251 -18.36 9.90 11.55
C ILE A 251 -17.54 8.64 11.86
N ALA A 252 -16.37 8.84 12.47
CA ALA A 252 -15.43 7.79 12.85
C ALA A 252 -15.44 7.57 14.38
N SER A 253 -15.99 6.46 14.88
CA SER A 253 -16.54 5.31 14.14
C SER A 253 -17.62 4.57 14.93
N ALA A 254 -18.46 3.80 14.24
CA ALA A 254 -19.24 2.75 14.89
C ALA A 254 -18.40 1.48 14.99
N ASN A 255 -18.48 0.78 16.13
CA ASN A 255 -17.92 -0.56 16.28
C ASN A 255 -18.67 -1.41 17.31
N LEU A 256 -18.40 -2.72 17.30
CA LEU A 256 -19.11 -3.71 18.12
C LEU A 256 -18.84 -3.59 19.63
N ASN A 257 -17.83 -2.83 20.04
CA ASN A 257 -17.41 -2.68 21.44
C ASN A 257 -17.89 -1.35 22.06
N MET A 258 -18.73 -0.58 21.37
CA MET A 258 -19.34 0.66 21.86
C MET A 258 -20.82 0.74 21.43
N ASP A 259 -21.51 1.79 21.87
CA ASP A 259 -22.89 2.07 21.47
C ASP A 259 -22.97 2.55 20.00
N TYR A 260 -22.76 1.61 19.07
CA TYR A 260 -22.84 1.86 17.63
C TYR A 260 -24.25 2.25 17.19
N GLU A 261 -25.30 1.87 17.94
CA GLU A 261 -26.68 2.24 17.61
C GLU A 261 -26.90 3.74 17.77
N ARG A 262 -26.39 4.33 18.86
CA ARG A 262 -26.42 5.78 19.07
C ARG A 262 -25.63 6.55 18.01
N ILE A 263 -24.43 6.09 17.67
CA ILE A 263 -23.58 6.73 16.67
C ILE A 263 -24.23 6.65 15.27
N ALA A 264 -24.75 5.48 14.90
CA ALA A 264 -25.44 5.27 13.63
C ALA A 264 -26.68 6.16 13.50
N LYS A 265 -27.50 6.21 14.55
CA LYS A 265 -28.68 7.07 14.58
C LYS A 265 -28.30 8.55 14.46
N ALA A 266 -27.30 9.01 15.21
CA ALA A 266 -26.84 10.39 15.13
C ALA A 266 -26.31 10.74 13.73
N ALA A 267 -25.56 9.83 13.09
CA ALA A 267 -25.11 10.03 11.71
C ALA A 267 -26.29 10.13 10.73
N GLN A 268 -27.27 9.21 10.81
CA GLN A 268 -28.45 9.21 9.94
C GLN A 268 -29.32 10.46 10.13
N ASP A 269 -29.65 10.80 11.37
CA ASP A 269 -30.54 11.91 11.72
C ASP A 269 -29.96 13.27 11.24
N ASN A 270 -28.63 13.36 11.10
CA ASN A 270 -27.91 14.57 10.68
C ASN A 270 -27.33 14.51 9.25
N GLY A 271 -27.61 13.43 8.50
CA GLY A 271 -27.22 13.30 7.09
C GLY A 271 -25.74 13.01 6.85
N HIS A 272 -25.12 12.22 7.72
CA HIS A 272 -23.70 11.85 7.66
C HIS A 272 -23.46 10.42 7.22
N VAL A 273 -22.23 10.20 6.73
CA VAL A 273 -21.70 8.87 6.42
C VAL A 273 -21.09 8.30 7.70
N ILE A 274 -21.23 6.99 7.90
CA ILE A 274 -20.65 6.28 9.05
C ILE A 274 -19.45 5.44 8.64
N LEU A 275 -18.40 5.50 9.45
CA LEU A 275 -17.26 4.58 9.35
C LEU A 275 -17.54 3.35 10.21
N SER A 276 -17.68 2.19 9.55
CA SER A 276 -17.92 0.88 10.15
C SER A 276 -16.58 0.19 10.45
N TRP A 277 -16.11 0.31 11.69
CA TRP A 277 -14.78 -0.11 12.08
C TRP A 277 -14.75 -1.49 12.74
N THR A 278 -13.82 -2.35 12.33
CA THR A 278 -13.54 -3.65 12.95
C THR A 278 -12.06 -3.96 13.02
N GLN A 279 -11.67 -4.91 13.88
CA GLN A 279 -10.28 -5.28 14.15
C GLN A 279 -9.86 -6.50 13.34
N LEU A 280 -9.44 -6.27 12.07
CA LEU A 280 -8.84 -7.29 11.20
C LEU A 280 -9.67 -8.58 11.06
N ASP A 281 -11.00 -8.51 11.16
CA ASP A 281 -11.89 -9.68 11.07
C ASP A 281 -13.03 -9.44 10.08
N ILE A 282 -13.00 -10.20 8.97
CA ILE A 282 -13.99 -10.12 7.89
C ILE A 282 -15.41 -10.48 8.33
N ASN A 283 -15.58 -11.38 9.31
CA ASN A 283 -16.90 -11.79 9.77
C ASN A 283 -17.49 -10.75 10.71
N ALA A 284 -16.66 -10.14 11.56
CA ALA A 284 -17.03 -8.98 12.35
C ALA A 284 -17.47 -7.83 11.44
N GLN A 285 -16.73 -7.57 10.34
CA GLN A 285 -17.11 -6.53 9.38
C GLN A 285 -18.49 -6.77 8.77
N LYS A 286 -18.75 -8.00 8.29
CA LYS A 286 -20.08 -8.38 7.80
C LYS A 286 -21.16 -8.23 8.87
N THR A 287 -20.85 -8.60 10.10
CA THR A 287 -21.79 -8.54 11.22
C THR A 287 -22.17 -7.10 11.53
N LEU A 288 -21.17 -6.22 11.67
CA LEU A 288 -21.39 -4.80 11.94
C LEU A 288 -22.17 -4.14 10.79
N ASN A 289 -21.79 -4.38 9.54
CA ASN A 289 -22.51 -3.83 8.38
C ASN A 289 -23.98 -4.28 8.36
N ARG A 290 -24.27 -5.55 8.64
CA ARG A 290 -25.65 -6.05 8.76
C ARG A 290 -26.42 -5.41 9.91
N TYR A 291 -25.76 -5.08 11.01
CA TYR A 291 -26.40 -4.37 12.13
C TYR A 291 -26.74 -2.95 11.73
N LEU A 292 -25.84 -2.23 11.06
CA LEU A 292 -26.10 -0.90 10.51
C LEU A 292 -27.28 -0.91 9.53
N PHE A 293 -27.39 -1.91 8.63
CA PHE A 293 -28.56 -2.03 7.74
C PHE A 293 -29.88 -2.24 8.51
N LYS A 294 -29.86 -2.99 9.62
CA LYS A 294 -31.06 -3.21 10.45
C LYS A 294 -31.52 -1.94 11.15
N LEU A 295 -30.60 -1.01 11.42
CA LEU A 295 -30.92 0.34 11.91
C LEU A 295 -31.41 1.27 10.79
N GLY A 296 -31.33 0.82 9.54
CA GLY A 296 -31.78 1.57 8.36
C GLY A 296 -30.70 2.44 7.73
N VAL A 297 -29.42 2.27 8.09
CA VAL A 297 -28.31 3.03 7.48
C VAL A 297 -28.27 2.70 5.98
N PRO A 298 -28.37 3.69 5.09
CA PRO A 298 -28.25 3.48 3.64
C PRO A 298 -26.87 2.93 3.26
N ARG A 299 -26.80 2.19 2.16
CA ARG A 299 -25.53 1.55 1.75
C ARG A 299 -24.52 2.60 1.26
N GLU A 300 -25.02 3.63 0.61
CA GLU A 300 -24.31 4.82 0.16
C GLU A 300 -23.80 5.73 1.31
N ASP A 301 -24.13 5.39 2.55
CA ASP A 301 -23.70 6.10 3.77
C ASP A 301 -22.73 5.28 4.63
N ILE A 302 -22.11 4.21 4.08
CA ILE A 302 -21.15 3.37 4.82
C ILE A 302 -19.78 3.34 4.13
N VAL A 303 -18.75 3.66 4.91
CA VAL A 303 -17.35 3.35 4.61
C VAL A 303 -16.87 2.30 5.61
N ILE A 304 -16.15 1.27 5.19
CA ILE A 304 -15.62 0.27 6.11
C ILE A 304 -14.17 0.57 6.48
N ASP A 305 -13.79 0.30 7.72
CA ASP A 305 -12.40 0.32 8.17
C ASP A 305 -12.07 -1.01 8.86
N PRO A 306 -11.41 -1.94 8.16
CA PRO A 306 -11.06 -3.25 8.70
C PRO A 306 -9.81 -3.23 9.60
N THR A 307 -9.40 -2.05 10.07
CA THR A 307 -8.15 -1.74 10.77
C THR A 307 -6.92 -1.80 9.86
N THR A 308 -6.19 -0.69 9.81
CA THR A 308 -4.84 -0.62 9.23
C THR A 308 -3.80 -1.02 10.27
N ALA A 309 -2.92 -1.96 9.91
CA ALA A 309 -1.74 -2.31 10.68
C ALA A 309 -0.49 -1.74 10.01
N ALA A 310 0.45 -1.22 10.81
CA ALA A 310 1.69 -0.63 10.31
C ALA A 310 2.66 -1.68 9.74
N LEU A 311 3.53 -1.24 8.83
CA LEU A 311 4.66 -2.05 8.34
C LEU A 311 5.42 -2.71 9.51
N GLY A 312 5.60 -4.03 9.46
CA GLY A 312 6.27 -4.80 10.51
C GLY A 312 5.41 -5.13 11.75
N TYR A 313 4.20 -4.59 11.84
CA TYR A 313 3.27 -4.79 12.97
C TYR A 313 1.91 -5.34 12.51
N GLY A 314 1.93 -6.26 11.53
CA GLY A 314 0.73 -6.95 11.02
C GLY A 314 0.17 -6.42 9.70
N LEU A 315 0.94 -5.61 8.95
CA LEU A 315 0.54 -5.08 7.63
C LEU A 315 0.12 -6.18 6.65
N ASP A 316 0.72 -7.36 6.71
CA ASP A 316 0.38 -8.54 5.91
C ASP A 316 -1.03 -9.07 6.20
N TYR A 317 -1.45 -9.05 7.47
CA TYR A 317 -2.82 -9.38 7.87
C TYR A 317 -3.81 -8.33 7.36
N ALA A 318 -3.48 -7.04 7.51
CA ALA A 318 -4.31 -5.95 7.01
C ALA A 318 -4.47 -6.02 5.48
N PHE A 319 -3.37 -6.20 4.75
CA PHE A 319 -3.34 -6.40 3.30
C PHE A 319 -4.27 -7.55 2.89
N THR A 320 -4.06 -8.74 3.47
CA THR A 320 -4.84 -9.94 3.11
C THR A 320 -6.32 -9.76 3.45
N ASN A 321 -6.64 -9.07 4.55
CA ASN A 321 -8.02 -8.83 4.94
C ASN A 321 -8.73 -7.90 3.95
N ILE A 322 -8.10 -6.77 3.59
CA ILE A 322 -8.61 -5.80 2.59
C ILE A 322 -8.76 -6.47 1.23
N GLU A 323 -7.75 -7.20 0.75
CA GLU A 323 -7.79 -7.88 -0.56
C GLU A 323 -8.93 -8.90 -0.60
N ARG A 324 -9.09 -9.71 0.45
CA ARG A 324 -10.20 -10.67 0.55
C ARG A 324 -11.57 -9.99 0.58
N MET A 325 -11.69 -8.85 1.25
CA MET A 325 -12.93 -8.07 1.26
C MET A 325 -13.27 -7.55 -0.13
N LYS A 326 -12.30 -6.92 -0.82
CA LYS A 326 -12.50 -6.38 -2.17
C LYS A 326 -12.83 -7.49 -3.17
N ILE A 327 -12.13 -8.62 -3.14
CA ILE A 327 -12.44 -9.78 -4.00
C ILE A 327 -13.84 -10.36 -3.70
N ALA A 328 -14.21 -10.49 -2.43
CA ALA A 328 -15.53 -11.01 -2.05
C ALA A 328 -16.65 -10.08 -2.57
N ALA A 329 -16.49 -8.78 -2.39
CA ALA A 329 -17.42 -7.78 -2.91
C ALA A 329 -17.56 -7.84 -4.43
N LEU A 330 -16.45 -7.90 -5.17
CA LEU A 330 -16.44 -8.03 -6.64
C LEU A 330 -17.03 -9.36 -7.13
N LYS A 331 -17.06 -10.39 -6.29
CA LYS A 331 -17.75 -11.67 -6.54
C LYS A 331 -19.23 -11.66 -6.11
N GLY A 332 -19.74 -10.53 -5.61
CA GLY A 332 -21.16 -10.33 -5.27
C GLY A 332 -21.50 -10.39 -3.79
N ASP A 333 -20.51 -10.39 -2.89
CA ASP A 333 -20.76 -10.28 -1.44
C ASP A 333 -21.15 -8.84 -1.05
N THR A 334 -22.46 -8.58 -1.01
CA THR A 334 -23.01 -7.25 -0.74
C THR A 334 -22.74 -6.75 0.68
N ASP A 335 -22.39 -7.63 1.62
CA ASP A 335 -22.10 -7.22 3.00
C ASP A 335 -20.71 -6.58 3.13
N LEU A 336 -19.85 -6.72 2.13
CA LEU A 336 -18.49 -6.16 2.10
C LEU A 336 -18.27 -5.16 0.95
N ALA A 337 -19.31 -4.89 0.16
CA ALA A 337 -19.23 -4.10 -1.06
C ALA A 337 -19.17 -2.59 -0.79
N PHE A 338 -18.26 -2.13 0.06
CA PHE A 338 -18.16 -0.73 0.48
C PHE A 338 -16.74 -0.19 0.25
N PRO A 339 -16.58 1.14 0.11
CA PRO A 339 -15.26 1.76 0.09
C PRO A 339 -14.51 1.49 1.39
N ILE A 340 -13.19 1.35 1.30
CA ILE A 340 -12.31 0.99 2.41
C ILE A 340 -11.50 2.20 2.85
N SER A 341 -11.66 2.60 4.12
CA SER A 341 -10.79 3.56 4.79
C SER A 341 -9.59 2.85 5.43
N CYS A 342 -8.43 3.51 5.38
CA CYS A 342 -7.18 3.06 5.96
C CYS A 342 -6.59 4.15 6.87
N GLY A 343 -6.55 3.90 8.17
CA GLY A 343 -5.82 4.72 9.15
C GLY A 343 -4.30 4.55 9.04
N VAL A 344 -3.70 5.08 7.98
CA VAL A 344 -2.25 4.93 7.68
C VAL A 344 -1.38 5.62 8.72
N THR A 345 -1.90 6.65 9.40
CA THR A 345 -1.27 7.28 10.57
C THR A 345 -0.79 6.28 11.63
N ASN A 346 -1.38 5.08 11.71
CA ASN A 346 -0.91 3.99 12.58
C ASN A 346 0.57 3.62 12.35
N ALA A 347 1.14 3.94 11.18
CA ALA A 347 2.57 3.82 10.90
C ALA A 347 3.44 4.54 11.94
N TRP A 348 2.96 5.66 12.49
CA TRP A 348 3.67 6.43 13.53
C TRP A 348 3.64 5.77 14.92
N GLY A 349 2.86 4.71 15.10
CA GLY A 349 2.90 3.85 16.29
C GLY A 349 4.07 2.86 16.28
N ALA A 350 4.61 2.53 15.10
CA ALA A 350 5.79 1.67 14.97
C ALA A 350 7.02 2.37 15.55
N ARG A 351 7.81 1.69 16.37
CA ARG A 351 9.00 2.29 17.01
C ARG A 351 10.01 2.78 15.97
N GLU A 352 10.12 2.03 14.88
CA GLU A 352 10.94 2.27 13.72
C GLU A 352 10.49 3.51 12.93
N SER A 353 9.32 4.11 13.19
CA SER A 353 8.94 5.36 12.52
C SER A 353 9.52 6.61 13.20
N TRP A 354 9.84 6.54 14.50
CA TRP A 354 10.15 7.75 15.29
C TRP A 354 11.35 7.62 16.22
N MET A 355 11.73 6.41 16.65
CA MET A 355 12.91 6.23 17.48
C MET A 355 14.17 6.53 16.66
N LYS A 356 15.08 7.28 17.31
CA LYS A 356 16.35 7.65 16.71
C LYS A 356 17.19 6.40 16.39
N ASP A 357 17.33 5.53 17.36
CA ASP A 357 18.16 4.32 17.33
C ASP A 357 17.32 3.13 17.82
N SER A 358 17.70 1.90 17.47
CA SER A 358 17.01 0.70 17.98
C SER A 358 17.09 0.60 19.51
N PRO A 359 16.03 0.16 20.19
CA PRO A 359 16.11 -0.19 21.61
C PRO A 359 16.90 -1.48 21.88
N LEU A 360 17.23 -2.27 20.85
CA LEU A 360 18.02 -3.50 20.94
C LEU A 360 19.48 -3.21 20.54
N ALA A 361 20.43 -3.71 21.32
CA ALA A 361 21.84 -3.38 21.15
C ALA A 361 22.49 -4.14 19.97
N GLU A 362 21.89 -5.26 19.58
CA GLU A 362 22.30 -6.14 18.50
C GLU A 362 21.77 -5.72 17.11
N ASP A 363 20.80 -4.80 17.08
CA ASP A 363 20.21 -4.35 15.83
C ASP A 363 21.19 -3.52 15.00
N SER A 364 21.00 -3.57 13.69
CA SER A 364 21.71 -2.69 12.76
C SER A 364 21.27 -1.23 12.94
N ASP A 365 22.12 -0.32 12.49
CA ASP A 365 21.75 1.09 12.37
C ASP A 365 20.52 1.24 11.46
N TRP A 366 19.41 1.72 12.02
CA TRP A 366 18.16 1.96 11.30
C TRP A 366 18.19 3.23 10.45
N GLY A 367 19.29 3.99 10.50
CA GLY A 367 19.43 5.27 9.82
C GLY A 367 18.50 6.36 10.36
N PRO A 368 18.48 7.54 9.71
CA PRO A 368 17.81 8.71 10.26
C PRO A 368 16.28 8.58 10.28
N ALA A 369 15.68 8.77 11.46
CA ALA A 369 14.23 8.75 11.65
C ALA A 369 13.46 9.76 10.78
N ALA A 370 14.10 10.87 10.39
CA ALA A 370 13.51 11.89 9.52
C ALA A 370 13.15 11.35 8.11
N TYR A 371 13.87 10.34 7.62
CA TYR A 371 13.54 9.67 6.35
C TYR A 371 12.75 8.38 6.59
N ARG A 372 13.09 7.63 7.64
CA ARG A 372 12.46 6.36 7.96
C ARG A 372 10.97 6.50 8.33
N GLY A 373 10.61 7.50 9.12
CA GLY A 373 9.22 7.73 9.53
C GLY A 373 8.27 7.94 8.35
N PRO A 374 8.53 8.91 7.46
CA PRO A 374 7.70 9.11 6.26
C PRO A 374 7.67 7.88 5.35
N LEU A 375 8.78 7.15 5.22
CA LEU A 375 8.81 5.90 4.45
C LEU A 375 7.92 4.81 5.06
N TYR A 376 7.85 4.70 6.38
CA TYR A 376 6.92 3.78 7.05
C TYR A 376 5.46 4.09 6.72
N GLU A 377 5.11 5.37 6.71
CA GLU A 377 3.76 5.82 6.35
C GLU A 377 3.47 5.59 4.85
N ILE A 378 4.42 5.91 3.97
CA ILE A 378 4.33 5.67 2.51
C ILE A 378 4.13 4.18 2.22
N ILE A 379 4.99 3.31 2.75
CA ILE A 379 4.93 1.88 2.46
C ILE A 379 3.63 1.28 3.00
N THR A 380 3.22 1.65 4.22
CA THR A 380 1.94 1.18 4.79
C THR A 380 0.78 1.57 3.87
N GLY A 381 0.66 2.84 3.47
CA GLY A 381 -0.47 3.27 2.66
C GLY A 381 -0.42 2.76 1.21
N LEU A 382 0.74 2.70 0.56
CA LEU A 382 0.84 2.14 -0.79
C LEU A 382 0.49 0.65 -0.82
N THR A 383 0.96 -0.12 0.15
CA THR A 383 0.63 -1.55 0.29
C THR A 383 -0.88 -1.74 0.44
N LEU A 384 -1.57 -0.92 1.24
CA LEU A 384 -3.01 -1.04 1.39
C LEU A 384 -3.80 -0.45 0.20
N GLY A 385 -3.23 0.51 -0.53
CA GLY A 385 -3.81 1.01 -1.77
C GLY A 385 -3.89 -0.04 -2.87
N ILE A 386 -2.83 -0.82 -3.07
CA ILE A 386 -2.88 -1.94 -4.03
C ILE A 386 -3.78 -3.09 -3.53
N ALA A 387 -4.06 -3.20 -2.23
CA ALA A 387 -5.03 -4.15 -1.68
C ALA A 387 -6.49 -3.71 -1.90
N GLY A 388 -6.73 -2.39 -1.99
CA GLY A 388 -8.04 -1.81 -2.28
C GLY A 388 -8.54 -0.77 -1.30
N GLY A 389 -7.63 -0.06 -0.62
CA GLY A 389 -7.95 1.14 0.16
C GLY A 389 -8.35 2.32 -0.75
N ASP A 390 -9.43 3.01 -0.37
CA ASP A 390 -10.06 4.09 -1.13
C ASP A 390 -9.92 5.46 -0.42
N LEU A 391 -9.80 5.48 0.91
CA LEU A 391 -9.56 6.67 1.72
C LEU A 391 -8.37 6.44 2.67
N PHE A 392 -7.36 7.30 2.62
CA PHE A 392 -6.19 7.21 3.50
C PHE A 392 -6.18 8.36 4.50
N MET A 393 -6.23 8.04 5.80
CA MET A 393 -6.00 9.00 6.87
C MET A 393 -4.50 9.03 7.19
N MET A 394 -3.89 10.18 7.02
CA MET A 394 -2.44 10.38 7.02
C MET A 394 -2.05 11.59 7.87
N MET A 395 -0.78 11.68 8.22
CA MET A 395 -0.27 12.71 9.11
C MET A 395 0.95 13.44 8.57
N HIS A 396 1.90 12.75 7.93
CA HIS A 396 3.10 13.43 7.39
C HIS A 396 2.83 14.02 5.99
N PRO A 397 2.97 15.34 5.80
CA PRO A 397 2.60 15.99 4.54
C PRO A 397 3.28 15.42 3.29
N GLU A 398 4.59 15.16 3.37
CA GLU A 398 5.33 14.63 2.22
C GLU A 398 4.97 13.16 1.92
N ALA A 399 4.59 12.39 2.95
CA ALA A 399 4.15 11.01 2.76
C ALA A 399 2.78 11.00 2.09
N ALA A 400 1.87 11.84 2.58
CA ALA A 400 0.56 12.09 1.99
C ALA A 400 0.66 12.49 0.51
N ALA A 401 1.53 13.44 0.17
CA ALA A 401 1.78 13.85 -1.20
C ALA A 401 2.35 12.72 -2.07
N ALA A 402 3.29 11.92 -1.54
CA ALA A 402 3.87 10.79 -2.26
C ALA A 402 2.83 9.71 -2.57
N ILE A 403 2.00 9.33 -1.59
CA ILE A 403 0.92 8.36 -1.81
C ILE A 403 -0.06 8.91 -2.83
N LYS A 404 -0.54 10.15 -2.67
CA LYS A 404 -1.45 10.80 -3.61
C LYS A 404 -0.91 10.74 -5.04
N ARG A 405 0.36 11.11 -5.24
CA ARG A 405 0.98 11.09 -6.57
C ARG A 405 0.99 9.69 -7.17
N VAL A 406 1.42 8.69 -6.41
CA VAL A 406 1.52 7.32 -6.91
C VAL A 406 0.14 6.72 -7.20
N THR A 407 -0.84 6.90 -6.32
CA THR A 407 -2.19 6.38 -6.53
C THR A 407 -2.90 7.07 -7.69
N GLN A 408 -2.68 8.38 -7.89
CA GLN A 408 -3.18 9.11 -9.06
C GLN A 408 -2.54 8.64 -10.36
N MET A 409 -1.23 8.38 -10.35
CA MET A 409 -0.53 7.78 -11.51
C MET A 409 -1.11 6.40 -11.83
N LEU A 410 -1.30 5.53 -10.84
CA LEU A 410 -1.88 4.19 -11.05
C LEU A 410 -3.35 4.24 -11.47
N PHE A 411 -4.11 5.23 -10.99
CA PHE A 411 -5.47 5.51 -11.43
C PHE A 411 -5.54 5.91 -12.90
N GLY A 412 -4.45 6.44 -13.46
CA GLY A 412 -4.38 6.93 -14.85
C GLY A 412 -4.63 8.43 -14.98
N ALA A 413 -4.47 9.20 -13.90
CA ALA A 413 -4.45 10.66 -13.98
C ALA A 413 -3.19 11.15 -14.70
N ASP A 414 -3.34 12.13 -15.59
CA ASP A 414 -2.23 12.80 -16.27
C ASP A 414 -1.45 13.63 -15.25
N THR A 415 -0.49 12.99 -14.59
CA THR A 415 0.15 13.53 -13.39
C THR A 415 1.41 14.33 -13.68
N ASP A 416 1.89 14.40 -14.92
CA ASP A 416 3.16 15.06 -15.23
C ASP A 416 3.21 15.76 -16.62
N GLY A 417 2.08 15.99 -17.29
CA GLY A 417 2.09 16.58 -18.64
C GLY A 417 2.89 15.73 -19.64
N ALA A 418 3.12 14.46 -19.28
CA ALA A 418 3.58 13.43 -20.17
C ALA A 418 2.46 13.24 -21.17
N LYS A 419 2.51 14.02 -22.28
CA LYS A 419 1.68 13.84 -23.47
C LYS A 419 1.47 12.36 -23.61
N GLY A 420 0.23 11.89 -23.43
CA GLY A 420 -0.09 10.47 -23.34
C GLY A 420 0.71 9.72 -24.39
N GLU A 421 1.85 9.18 -23.96
CA GLU A 421 2.69 8.45 -24.88
C GLU A 421 1.84 7.23 -25.13
N ASN A 422 1.49 7.02 -26.38
CA ASN A 422 0.68 5.89 -26.76
C ASN A 422 1.52 4.67 -26.41
N VAL A 423 1.33 4.10 -25.22
CA VAL A 423 2.13 2.96 -24.74
C VAL A 423 1.91 1.77 -25.68
N GLY A 424 0.81 1.77 -26.46
CA GLY A 424 0.59 0.86 -27.58
C GLY A 424 1.56 1.04 -28.77
N GLU A 425 2.21 2.20 -28.91
CA GLU A 425 3.27 2.48 -29.90
C GLU A 425 4.68 2.19 -29.35
N TRP A 426 4.85 1.98 -28.04
CA TRP A 426 6.16 1.61 -27.49
C TRP A 426 6.63 0.22 -27.94
N VAL A 427 5.69 -0.59 -28.45
CA VAL A 427 5.95 -1.93 -29.02
C VAL A 427 5.61 -1.96 -30.52
N THR A 428 5.79 -0.85 -31.24
CA THR A 428 5.78 -0.92 -32.71
C THR A 428 7.21 -1.02 -33.24
N TRP A 429 7.52 -2.16 -33.86
CA TRP A 429 8.69 -2.30 -34.71
C TRP A 429 8.34 -1.64 -36.05
N GLU A 430 8.90 -0.46 -36.34
CA GLU A 430 8.84 0.09 -37.70
C GLU A 430 9.85 -0.66 -38.57
N ASP A 431 9.35 -1.38 -39.57
CA ASP A 431 10.17 -1.92 -40.65
C ASP A 431 10.79 -0.74 -41.42
N ASN A 432 12.01 -0.37 -41.06
CA ASN A 432 12.82 0.55 -41.86
C ASN A 432 12.99 -0.04 -43.27
N LYS A 433 12.30 0.57 -44.24
CA LYS A 433 12.37 0.25 -45.67
C LYS A 433 13.67 0.68 -46.33
#